data_AF-A0A9X5Z1G5-F1
#
_entry.id   AF-A0A9X5Z1G5-F1
#
_cell.length_a   1.000
_cell.length_b   1.000
_cell.length_c   1.000
_cell.angle_alpha   90.00
_cell.angle_beta   90.00
_cell.angle_gamma   90.00
#
_symmetry.space_group_name_H-M   'P 1'
#
loop_
_entity.id
_entity.type
_entity.pdbx_description
1 polymer ?
#
loop_
_entity_poly.entity_id
_entity_poly.type
_entity_poly.pdbx_seq_one_letter_code
_entity_poly.pdbx_strand_id
1 'polypeptide(L)'
;MTGHPSAEDYIKAVQRPDLVFDRPELTEARFDVHPMMGIPVPASGSTAVVFRATVGGTAQALRFFTREDASTQQRYTALNTWFSERGLTDDVASCRWVDDAILVNGRRWPMVQMEWVEGHPLDRHVEDLVETGDRVALGTLADSWRDLLRRMQAARFAHGDLQHGNVLVDATGRMRLVDFDSSWIVPFTGFPPPTEGGHRNYQPENRPWGPWMDTFPGLVIYLSLLALAHEPGQWEQLNDGENLLFGHKDYLPPHRTEAWSWVERLRDPQIDQLAARLRACCAPSWTATGDLEGLITGPVPWWTRTAARPTVGAPIAPEPTTAPSPAGTPTASTPPWPRPQPDPQPTGQSGWWQQSGPRPVPTQPGPARAPARAPARAGGGRRLARTVGRTLSATVAALLVWIVGAALIRGVLVGLAGLPSADGSVIAVLLALVLALIVLVLMIRRWRRQPPGKAR
;
A
#
# COMPACT_ATOMS: atom_id res chain seq x y z
N MET A 1 -23.01 -31.90 1.34
CA MET A 1 -22.80 -30.46 1.13
C MET A 1 -21.39 -30.28 0.58
N THR A 2 -21.25 -29.98 -0.71
CA THR A 2 -19.99 -29.99 -1.47
C THR A 2 -19.39 -28.58 -1.56
N GLY A 3 -19.10 -27.98 -0.40
CA GLY A 3 -18.44 -26.66 -0.33
C GLY A 3 -16.94 -26.81 -0.09
N HIS A 4 -16.17 -25.80 -0.49
CA HIS A 4 -14.81 -25.59 -0.01
C HIS A 4 -14.82 -25.42 1.53
N PRO A 5 -13.75 -25.80 2.25
CA PRO A 5 -13.68 -25.61 3.69
C PRO A 5 -13.68 -24.12 4.05
N SER A 6 -14.25 -23.79 5.21
CA SER A 6 -14.18 -22.44 5.75
C SER A 6 -12.80 -22.11 6.29
N ALA A 7 -12.53 -20.82 6.50
CA ALA A 7 -11.33 -20.38 7.23
C ALA A 7 -11.21 -21.05 8.60
N GLU A 8 -12.33 -21.23 9.31
CA GLU A 8 -12.35 -21.88 10.62
C GLU A 8 -12.00 -23.37 10.54
N ASP A 9 -12.44 -24.07 9.49
CA ASP A 9 -12.08 -25.47 9.26
C ASP A 9 -10.57 -25.63 9.08
N TYR A 10 -9.95 -24.72 8.31
CA TYR A 10 -8.50 -24.71 8.15
C TYR A 10 -7.77 -24.39 9.46
N ILE A 11 -8.23 -23.38 10.21
CA ILE A 11 -7.65 -23.05 11.54
C ILE A 11 -7.69 -24.27 12.48
N LYS A 12 -8.78 -25.04 12.46
CA LYS A 12 -8.90 -26.28 13.25
C LYS A 12 -7.92 -27.36 12.75
N ALA A 13 -7.85 -27.55 11.44
CA ALA A 13 -7.01 -28.58 10.83
C ALA A 13 -5.51 -28.35 11.12
N VAL A 14 -5.02 -27.12 10.89
CA VAL A 14 -3.58 -26.80 11.03
C VAL A 14 -3.06 -26.81 12.46
N GLN A 15 -3.94 -26.93 13.47
CA GLN A 15 -3.53 -27.18 14.86
C GLN A 15 -2.95 -28.58 15.08
N ARG A 16 -3.23 -29.53 14.19
CA ARG A 16 -2.68 -30.90 14.21
C ARG A 16 -2.06 -31.27 12.85
N PRO A 17 -0.93 -30.63 12.47
CA PRO A 17 -0.26 -30.90 11.18
C PRO A 17 0.05 -32.39 10.97
N ASP A 18 0.38 -33.09 12.05
CA ASP A 18 0.66 -34.53 12.10
C ASP A 18 -0.51 -35.42 11.65
N LEU A 19 -1.75 -34.91 11.73
CA LEU A 19 -2.96 -35.64 11.36
C LEU A 19 -3.52 -35.23 9.99
N VAL A 20 -3.20 -34.03 9.53
CA VAL A 20 -3.86 -33.44 8.34
C VAL A 20 -2.97 -33.38 7.11
N PHE A 21 -1.65 -33.45 7.26
CA PHE A 21 -0.71 -33.55 6.13
C PHE A 21 -0.19 -34.98 6.00
N ASP A 22 0.13 -35.40 4.77
CA ASP A 22 0.77 -36.70 4.48
C ASP A 22 2.25 -36.57 4.07
N ARG A 23 2.69 -35.36 3.75
CA ARG A 23 4.07 -35.09 3.35
C ARG A 23 4.94 -34.93 4.60
N PRO A 24 6.06 -35.67 4.73
CA PRO A 24 6.89 -35.65 5.94
C PRO A 24 7.33 -34.24 6.36
N GLU A 25 7.64 -33.37 5.40
CA GLU A 25 8.05 -32.00 5.71
C GLU A 25 6.92 -31.15 6.32
N LEU A 26 5.66 -31.45 5.98
CA LEU A 26 4.48 -30.70 6.43
C LEU A 26 3.89 -31.26 7.73
N THR A 27 4.07 -32.53 8.02
CA THR A 27 3.62 -33.12 9.30
C THR A 27 4.33 -32.50 10.50
N GLU A 28 5.53 -31.95 10.29
CA GLU A 28 6.31 -31.23 11.31
C GLU A 28 6.16 -29.70 11.22
N ALA A 29 5.26 -29.19 10.36
CA ALA A 29 5.08 -27.76 10.16
C ALA A 29 4.67 -27.06 11.46
N ARG A 30 5.30 -25.92 11.77
CA ARG A 30 4.97 -25.10 12.94
C ARG A 30 4.31 -23.82 12.49
N PHE A 31 3.01 -23.70 12.74
CA PHE A 31 2.23 -22.52 12.36
C PHE A 31 2.43 -21.38 13.36
N ASP A 32 2.46 -20.14 12.86
CA ASP A 32 2.47 -18.96 13.71
C ASP A 32 1.11 -18.84 14.41
N VAL A 33 1.15 -18.64 15.73
CA VAL A 33 -0.04 -18.60 16.59
C VAL A 33 -0.19 -17.26 17.30
N HIS A 34 -1.44 -16.93 17.65
CA HIS A 34 -1.74 -15.74 18.43
C HIS A 34 -1.07 -15.84 19.81
N PRO A 35 -0.26 -14.85 20.24
CA PRO A 35 0.52 -14.94 21.47
C PRO A 35 -0.29 -15.25 22.74
N MET A 36 -1.54 -14.78 22.81
CA MET A 36 -2.40 -15.01 23.97
C MET A 36 -3.34 -16.21 23.84
N MET A 37 -3.74 -16.56 22.61
CA MET A 37 -4.77 -17.58 22.40
C MET A 37 -4.17 -18.93 22.00
N GLY A 38 -2.91 -18.96 21.54
CA GLY A 38 -2.25 -20.18 21.09
C GLY A 38 -2.85 -20.80 19.83
N ILE A 39 -3.76 -20.10 19.15
CA ILE A 39 -4.41 -20.56 17.92
C ILE A 39 -3.71 -20.01 16.68
N PRO A 40 -3.60 -20.79 15.58
CA PRO A 40 -3.08 -20.30 14.31
C PRO A 40 -3.84 -19.08 13.80
N VAL A 41 -3.11 -18.06 13.34
CA VAL A 41 -3.70 -16.81 12.85
C VAL A 41 -3.48 -16.73 11.34
N PRO A 42 -4.50 -17.03 10.51
CA PRO A 42 -4.38 -16.81 9.09
C PRO A 42 -4.49 -15.33 8.77
N ALA A 43 -3.85 -14.93 7.68
CA ALA A 43 -4.34 -13.82 6.90
C ALA A 43 -5.49 -14.31 6.00
N SER A 44 -6.60 -13.59 5.98
CA SER A 44 -7.79 -13.98 5.20
C SER A 44 -7.91 -13.12 3.95
N GLY A 45 -8.03 -13.78 2.80
CA GLY A 45 -8.40 -13.17 1.52
C GLY A 45 -9.87 -13.46 1.17
N SER A 46 -10.29 -13.00 0.00
CA SER A 46 -11.65 -13.22 -0.53
C SER A 46 -11.93 -14.69 -0.87
N THR A 47 -10.91 -15.44 -1.32
CA THR A 47 -11.02 -16.82 -1.84
C THR A 47 -10.14 -17.83 -1.11
N ALA A 48 -9.27 -17.38 -0.20
CA ALA A 48 -8.29 -18.22 0.47
C ALA A 48 -7.90 -17.70 1.86
N VAL A 49 -7.29 -18.58 2.66
CA VAL A 49 -6.58 -18.23 3.89
C VAL A 49 -5.11 -18.59 3.75
N VAL A 50 -4.24 -17.71 4.23
CA VAL A 50 -2.79 -17.89 4.18
C VAL A 50 -2.25 -17.96 5.58
N PHE A 51 -1.50 -19.01 5.89
CA PHE A 51 -0.81 -19.15 7.16
C PHE A 51 0.68 -19.01 6.96
N ARG A 52 1.34 -18.30 7.89
CA ARG A 52 2.79 -18.39 8.05
C ARG A 52 3.12 -19.63 8.87
N ALA A 53 4.04 -20.44 8.36
CA ALA A 53 4.51 -21.63 9.05
C ALA A 53 6.01 -21.85 8.82
N THR A 54 6.69 -22.46 9.80
CA THR A 54 8.04 -22.98 9.62
C THR A 54 7.96 -24.42 9.13
N VAL A 55 8.45 -24.69 7.93
CA VAL A 55 8.49 -26.00 7.27
C VAL A 55 9.94 -26.35 6.98
N GLY A 56 10.43 -27.48 7.51
CA GLY A 56 11.83 -27.89 7.33
C GLY A 56 12.86 -26.83 7.80
N GLY A 57 12.51 -26.04 8.83
CA GLY A 57 13.35 -24.95 9.35
C GLY A 57 13.29 -23.63 8.56
N THR A 58 12.48 -23.56 7.51
CA THR A 58 12.30 -22.34 6.69
C THR A 58 10.91 -21.75 6.87
N ALA A 59 10.82 -20.43 6.97
CA ALA A 59 9.52 -19.75 6.98
C ALA A 59 8.87 -19.82 5.60
N GLN A 60 7.59 -20.16 5.58
CA GLN A 60 6.79 -20.33 4.37
C GLN A 60 5.36 -19.81 4.56
N ALA A 61 4.73 -19.43 3.46
CA ALA A 61 3.31 -19.12 3.40
C ALA A 61 2.55 -20.30 2.79
N LEU A 62 1.58 -20.83 3.53
CA LEU A 62 0.71 -21.92 3.11
C LEU A 62 -0.69 -21.37 2.84
N ARG A 63 -1.09 -21.33 1.57
CA ARG A 63 -2.37 -20.81 1.11
C ARG A 63 -3.36 -21.96 0.86
N PHE A 64 -4.50 -21.89 1.51
CA PHE A 64 -5.60 -22.85 1.39
C PHE A 64 -6.87 -22.17 0.88
N PHE A 65 -7.57 -22.82 -0.05
CA PHE A 65 -8.69 -22.23 -0.78
C PHE A 65 -10.02 -22.41 -0.03
N THR A 66 -10.72 -21.31 0.22
CA THR A 66 -12.06 -21.30 0.84
C THR A 66 -13.17 -21.15 -0.19
N ARG A 67 -12.83 -20.89 -1.46
CA ARG A 67 -13.71 -20.82 -2.64
C ARG A 67 -12.93 -21.24 -3.89
N GLU A 68 -13.63 -21.37 -5.02
CA GLU A 68 -12.97 -21.47 -6.32
C GLU A 68 -12.15 -20.21 -6.62
N ASP A 69 -11.01 -20.41 -7.26
CA ASP A 69 -9.99 -19.40 -7.52
C ASP A 69 -9.34 -19.68 -8.88
N ALA A 70 -8.69 -18.68 -9.48
CA ALA A 70 -7.90 -18.82 -10.72
C ALA A 70 -6.65 -19.70 -10.54
N SER A 71 -6.27 -19.96 -9.29
CA SER A 71 -5.17 -20.84 -8.91
C SER A 71 -5.41 -22.27 -9.37
N THR A 72 -4.54 -22.76 -10.26
CA THR A 72 -4.54 -24.15 -10.70
C THR A 72 -3.13 -24.71 -10.71
N GLN A 73 -3.01 -26.05 -10.59
CA GLN A 73 -1.73 -26.74 -10.73
C GLN A 73 -1.01 -26.35 -12.02
N GLN A 74 -1.70 -26.40 -13.15
CA GLN A 74 -1.13 -26.09 -14.46
C GLN A 74 -0.54 -24.67 -14.50
N ARG A 75 -1.25 -23.70 -13.92
CA ARG A 75 -0.83 -22.30 -13.89
C ARG A 75 0.42 -22.11 -13.04
N TYR A 76 0.41 -22.61 -11.80
CA TYR A 76 1.55 -22.47 -10.89
C TYR A 76 2.78 -23.26 -11.36
N THR A 77 2.60 -24.43 -11.95
CA THR A 77 3.71 -25.18 -12.58
C THR A 77 4.31 -24.38 -13.74
N ALA A 78 3.48 -23.84 -14.64
CA ALA A 78 3.96 -23.05 -15.77
C ALA A 78 4.70 -21.78 -15.33
N LEU A 79 4.20 -21.08 -14.30
CA LEU A 79 4.85 -19.89 -13.74
C LEU A 79 6.24 -20.21 -13.18
N ASN A 80 6.37 -21.25 -12.36
CA ASN A 80 7.66 -21.62 -11.78
C ASN A 80 8.70 -22.04 -12.82
N THR A 81 8.29 -22.83 -13.80
CA THR A 81 9.15 -23.21 -14.92
C THR A 81 9.60 -21.95 -15.66
N TRP A 82 8.67 -21.04 -15.95
CA TRP A 82 8.98 -19.79 -16.63
C TRP A 82 9.96 -18.90 -15.85
N PHE A 83 9.75 -18.72 -14.55
CA PHE A 83 10.63 -17.90 -13.71
C PHE A 83 12.05 -18.47 -13.64
N SER A 84 12.17 -19.80 -13.57
CA SER A 84 13.47 -20.48 -13.56
C SER A 84 14.19 -20.31 -14.90
N GLU A 85 13.50 -20.60 -16.01
CA GLU A 85 14.07 -20.52 -17.37
C GLU A 85 14.43 -19.09 -17.79
N ARG A 86 13.74 -18.09 -17.23
CA ARG A 86 13.96 -16.66 -17.54
C ARG A 86 14.85 -15.95 -16.52
N GLY A 87 15.33 -16.64 -15.48
CA GLY A 87 16.22 -16.06 -14.47
C GLY A 87 15.55 -15.01 -13.57
N LEU A 88 14.26 -15.18 -13.27
CA LEU A 88 13.49 -14.29 -12.40
C LEU A 88 13.39 -14.78 -10.94
N THR A 89 14.05 -15.89 -10.59
CA THR A 89 13.93 -16.52 -9.26
C THR A 89 14.34 -15.60 -8.10
N ASP A 90 15.21 -14.61 -8.37
CA ASP A 90 15.61 -13.61 -7.38
C ASP A 90 14.65 -12.41 -7.29
N ASP A 91 13.75 -12.25 -8.26
CA ASP A 91 12.79 -11.16 -8.37
C ASP A 91 11.38 -11.55 -7.88
N VAL A 92 11.08 -12.86 -7.79
CA VAL A 92 9.75 -13.40 -7.46
C VAL A 92 9.82 -14.33 -6.24
N ALA A 93 8.79 -14.34 -5.41
CA ALA A 93 8.66 -15.40 -4.39
C ALA A 93 8.49 -16.76 -5.07
N SER A 94 9.25 -17.76 -4.65
CA SER A 94 8.98 -19.11 -5.11
C SER A 94 7.62 -19.57 -4.59
N CYS A 95 6.84 -20.20 -5.46
CA CYS A 95 5.54 -20.79 -5.12
C CYS A 95 5.49 -22.22 -5.65
N ARG A 96 4.62 -23.09 -5.16
CA ARG A 96 4.37 -24.40 -5.77
C ARG A 96 2.97 -24.88 -5.43
N TRP A 97 2.33 -25.49 -6.42
CA TRP A 97 1.09 -26.20 -6.19
C TRP A 97 1.35 -27.55 -5.54
N VAL A 98 0.49 -27.91 -4.59
CA VAL A 98 0.56 -29.15 -3.82
C VAL A 98 -0.82 -29.78 -3.87
N ASP A 99 -0.97 -30.83 -4.70
CA ASP A 99 -2.20 -31.62 -4.74
C ASP A 99 -2.41 -32.42 -3.45
N ASP A 100 -3.68 -32.62 -3.11
CA ASP A 100 -4.14 -33.42 -1.97
C ASP A 100 -3.40 -33.10 -0.66
N ALA A 101 -3.01 -31.84 -0.50
CA ALA A 101 -2.11 -31.35 0.52
C ALA A 101 -2.61 -31.59 1.94
N ILE A 102 -3.85 -31.22 2.21
CA ILE A 102 -4.40 -31.17 3.57
C ILE A 102 -5.75 -31.89 3.66
N LEU A 103 -5.91 -32.73 4.68
CA LEU A 103 -7.17 -33.38 5.03
C LEU A 103 -8.03 -32.45 5.89
N VAL A 104 -9.17 -32.02 5.37
CA VAL A 104 -10.14 -31.17 6.08
C VAL A 104 -11.55 -31.71 5.86
N ASN A 105 -12.30 -31.90 6.93
CA ASN A 105 -13.67 -32.43 6.89
C ASN A 105 -13.79 -33.76 6.11
N GLY A 106 -12.79 -34.63 6.26
CA GLY A 106 -12.76 -35.96 5.63
C GLY A 106 -12.38 -35.97 4.15
N ARG A 107 -12.01 -34.83 3.56
CA ARG A 107 -11.58 -34.71 2.16
C ARG A 107 -10.22 -34.04 2.06
N ARG A 108 -9.43 -34.42 1.06
CA ARG A 108 -8.13 -33.82 0.75
C ARG A 108 -8.31 -32.61 -0.16
N TRP A 109 -7.60 -31.53 0.15
CA TRP A 109 -7.66 -30.26 -0.55
C TRP A 109 -6.26 -29.84 -0.99
N PRO A 110 -6.13 -29.23 -2.18
CA PRO A 110 -4.85 -28.69 -2.61
C PRO A 110 -4.47 -27.46 -1.79
N MET A 111 -3.19 -27.10 -1.87
CA MET A 111 -2.69 -25.83 -1.36
C MET A 111 -1.64 -25.24 -2.29
N VAL A 112 -1.35 -23.96 -2.11
CA VAL A 112 -0.16 -23.33 -2.67
C VAL A 112 0.83 -23.08 -1.53
N GLN A 113 2.04 -23.58 -1.69
CA GLN A 113 3.15 -23.40 -0.76
C GLN A 113 4.13 -22.39 -1.33
N MET A 114 4.44 -21.35 -0.57
CA MET A 114 5.23 -20.22 -1.05
C MET A 114 6.36 -19.92 -0.07
N GLU A 115 7.46 -19.42 -0.60
CA GLU A 115 8.52 -18.82 0.19
C GLU A 115 7.96 -17.65 1.00
N TRP A 116 8.29 -17.61 2.29
CA TRP A 116 8.06 -16.42 3.08
C TRP A 116 9.17 -15.42 2.76
N VAL A 117 8.84 -14.42 1.97
CA VAL A 117 9.76 -13.33 1.67
C VAL A 117 9.85 -12.40 2.88
N GLU A 118 11.05 -12.26 3.43
CA GLU A 118 11.34 -11.29 4.47
C GLU A 118 11.30 -9.87 3.91
N GLY A 119 10.64 -8.96 4.62
CA GLY A 119 10.48 -7.57 4.20
C GLY A 119 9.11 -7.02 4.56
N HIS A 120 8.82 -5.84 4.04
CA HIS A 120 7.51 -5.23 4.13
C HIS A 120 7.09 -4.67 2.77
N PRO A 121 5.80 -4.42 2.57
CA PRO A 121 5.28 -3.80 1.35
C PRO A 121 6.00 -2.52 0.94
N LEU A 122 5.96 -2.25 -0.35
CA LEU A 122 6.60 -1.09 -0.95
C LEU A 122 6.11 0.23 -0.34
N ASP A 123 4.81 0.38 -0.06
CA ASP A 123 4.26 1.59 0.58
C ASP A 123 4.90 1.83 1.96
N ARG A 124 5.06 0.77 2.76
CA ARG A 124 5.68 0.87 4.08
C ARG A 124 7.16 1.18 4.00
N HIS A 125 7.85 0.64 2.99
CA HIS A 125 9.24 0.99 2.76
C HIS A 125 9.39 2.45 2.33
N VAL A 126 8.53 2.93 1.44
CA VAL A 126 8.50 4.33 1.03
C VAL A 126 8.18 5.23 2.22
N GLU A 127 7.21 4.86 3.07
CA GLU A 127 6.87 5.58 4.30
C GLU A 127 8.09 5.73 5.22
N ASP A 128 8.80 4.64 5.52
CA ASP A 128 10.02 4.68 6.35
C ASP A 128 11.10 5.62 5.77
N LEU A 129 11.30 5.59 4.45
CA LEU A 129 12.27 6.47 3.79
C LEU A 129 11.81 7.93 3.79
N VAL A 130 10.51 8.18 3.63
CA VAL A 130 9.93 9.53 3.71
C VAL A 130 10.05 10.10 5.13
N GLU A 131 9.74 9.32 6.16
CA GLU A 131 9.83 9.73 7.56
C GLU A 131 11.26 10.11 7.97
N THR A 132 12.25 9.39 7.42
CA THR A 132 13.67 9.69 7.61
C THR A 132 14.19 10.79 6.69
N GLY A 133 13.44 11.17 5.66
CA GLY A 133 13.82 12.14 4.65
C GLY A 133 14.94 11.66 3.72
N ASP A 134 15.10 10.35 3.55
CA ASP A 134 16.18 9.75 2.76
C ASP A 134 15.87 9.76 1.26
N ARG A 135 16.11 10.91 0.65
CA ARG A 135 15.91 11.16 -0.78
C ARG A 135 16.79 10.29 -1.67
N VAL A 136 17.99 9.94 -1.21
CA VAL A 136 18.94 9.14 -2.00
C VAL A 136 18.46 7.69 -2.05
N ALA A 137 17.99 7.15 -0.93
CA ALA A 137 17.40 5.83 -0.89
C ALA A 137 16.13 5.74 -1.74
N LEU A 138 15.27 6.77 -1.71
CA LEU A 138 14.08 6.84 -2.58
C LEU A 138 14.45 6.85 -4.08
N GLY A 139 15.47 7.62 -4.47
CA GLY A 139 15.97 7.60 -5.85
C GLY A 139 16.54 6.23 -6.25
N THR A 140 17.34 5.61 -5.37
CA THR A 140 17.89 4.26 -5.57
C THR A 140 16.78 3.21 -5.70
N LEU A 141 15.70 3.35 -4.92
CA LEU A 141 14.52 2.50 -5.00
C LEU A 141 13.79 2.68 -6.33
N ALA A 142 13.68 3.91 -6.83
CA ALA A 142 13.11 4.21 -8.14
C ALA A 142 13.91 3.55 -9.29
N ASP A 143 15.24 3.60 -9.22
CA ASP A 143 16.12 2.94 -10.20
C ASP A 143 15.99 1.41 -10.11
N SER A 144 15.98 0.86 -8.90
CA SER A 144 15.78 -0.58 -8.67
C SER A 144 14.42 -1.06 -9.18
N TRP A 145 13.39 -0.23 -9.08
CA TRP A 145 12.04 -0.51 -9.59
C TRP A 145 12.01 -0.58 -11.11
N ARG A 146 12.61 0.42 -11.77
CA ARG A 146 12.75 0.44 -13.23
C ARG A 146 13.54 -0.78 -13.72
N ASP A 147 14.59 -1.16 -13.00
CA ASP A 147 15.41 -2.32 -13.31
C ASP A 147 14.65 -3.65 -13.17
N LEU A 148 13.82 -3.79 -12.13
CA LEU A 148 12.92 -4.93 -11.95
C LEU A 148 11.93 -5.04 -13.11
N LEU A 149 11.25 -3.94 -13.46
CA LEU A 149 10.30 -3.91 -14.58
C LEU A 149 10.96 -4.29 -15.90
N ARG A 150 12.16 -3.79 -16.16
CA ARG A 150 12.93 -4.16 -17.35
C ARG A 150 13.22 -5.66 -17.41
N ARG A 151 13.57 -6.29 -16.28
CA ARG A 151 13.77 -7.76 -16.22
C ARG A 151 12.46 -8.52 -16.46
N MET A 152 11.36 -8.11 -15.82
CA MET A 152 10.03 -8.72 -16.02
C MET A 152 9.60 -8.65 -17.50
N GLN A 153 9.70 -7.46 -18.10
CA GLN A 153 9.28 -7.22 -19.48
C GLN A 153 10.17 -7.95 -20.50
N ALA A 154 11.48 -8.00 -20.27
CA ALA A 154 12.41 -8.81 -21.06
C ALA A 154 12.09 -10.31 -20.98
N ALA A 155 11.70 -10.79 -19.79
CA ALA A 155 11.26 -12.17 -19.57
C ALA A 155 9.86 -12.48 -20.10
N ARG A 156 9.16 -11.50 -20.71
CA ARG A 156 7.75 -11.64 -21.14
C ARG A 156 6.85 -12.13 -20.01
N PHE A 157 7.06 -11.54 -18.84
CA PHE A 157 6.25 -11.76 -17.64
C PHE A 157 5.56 -10.45 -17.28
N ALA A 158 4.25 -10.53 -17.07
CA ALA A 158 3.47 -9.48 -16.45
C ALA A 158 2.77 -10.05 -15.22
N HIS A 159 2.90 -9.36 -14.09
CA HIS A 159 2.36 -9.70 -12.80
C HIS A 159 0.83 -9.78 -12.79
N GLY A 160 0.13 -8.90 -13.50
CA GLY A 160 -1.33 -8.95 -13.54
C GLY A 160 -2.02 -8.10 -12.49
N ASP A 161 -1.43 -7.99 -11.31
CA ASP A 161 -1.86 -7.05 -10.26
C ASP A 161 -0.66 -6.30 -9.68
N LEU A 162 0.08 -5.59 -10.54
CA LEU A 162 1.28 -4.87 -10.11
C LEU A 162 0.89 -3.63 -9.30
N GLN A 163 1.11 -3.67 -7.98
CA GLN A 163 0.77 -2.63 -7.02
C GLN A 163 1.69 -2.67 -5.80
N HIS A 164 1.66 -1.64 -4.95
CA HIS A 164 2.57 -1.53 -3.79
C HIS A 164 2.46 -2.68 -2.80
N GLY A 165 1.28 -3.29 -2.66
CA GLY A 165 1.06 -4.44 -1.79
C GLY A 165 1.79 -5.70 -2.24
N ASN A 166 1.84 -5.93 -3.56
CA ASN A 166 2.40 -7.15 -4.15
C ASN A 166 3.91 -7.07 -4.40
N VAL A 167 4.57 -6.05 -3.83
CA VAL A 167 6.00 -5.81 -3.93
C VAL A 167 6.55 -5.72 -2.52
N LEU A 168 7.29 -6.75 -2.09
CA LEU A 168 7.95 -6.76 -0.80
C LEU A 168 9.38 -6.25 -0.93
N VAL A 169 9.79 -5.39 -0.01
CA VAL A 169 11.13 -4.81 0.05
C VAL A 169 11.82 -5.29 1.30
N ASP A 170 12.98 -5.93 1.15
CA ASP A 170 13.78 -6.39 2.26
C ASP A 170 14.66 -5.26 2.85
N ALA A 171 15.35 -5.56 3.95
CA ALA A 171 16.21 -4.58 4.63
C ALA A 171 17.40 -4.08 3.79
N THR A 172 17.70 -4.74 2.67
CA THR A 172 18.75 -4.33 1.72
C THR A 172 18.20 -3.47 0.58
N GLY A 173 16.88 -3.25 0.54
CA GLY A 173 16.20 -2.52 -0.54
C GLY A 173 15.88 -3.39 -1.76
N ARG A 174 16.08 -4.71 -1.68
CA ARG A 174 15.76 -5.62 -2.78
C ARG A 174 14.25 -5.87 -2.82
N MET A 175 13.68 -5.76 -4.03
CA MET A 175 12.27 -5.99 -4.29
C MET A 175 12.00 -7.44 -4.71
N ARG A 176 10.92 -8.00 -4.18
CA ARG A 176 10.42 -9.35 -4.47
C ARG A 176 8.93 -9.27 -4.73
N LEU A 177 8.49 -9.82 -5.86
CA LEU A 177 7.08 -9.88 -6.24
C LEU A 177 6.39 -11.07 -5.58
N VAL A 178 5.12 -10.89 -5.23
CA VAL A 178 4.26 -11.92 -4.65
C VAL A 178 2.86 -11.82 -5.26
N ASP A 179 2.06 -12.88 -5.14
CA ASP A 179 0.68 -12.94 -5.60
C ASP A 179 0.50 -12.98 -7.14
N PHE A 180 0.70 -14.16 -7.72
CA PHE A 180 0.75 -14.36 -9.17
C PHE A 180 -0.58 -14.80 -9.79
N ASP A 181 -1.69 -14.66 -9.08
CA ASP A 181 -2.98 -15.17 -9.54
C ASP A 181 -3.48 -14.48 -10.80
N SER A 182 -3.09 -13.22 -11.00
CA SER A 182 -3.39 -12.43 -12.19
C SER A 182 -2.28 -12.44 -13.25
N SER A 183 -1.20 -13.20 -13.05
CA SER A 183 -0.01 -13.15 -13.92
C SER A 183 -0.17 -13.72 -15.34
N TRP A 184 0.54 -13.10 -16.28
CA TRP A 184 0.67 -13.55 -17.66
C TRP A 184 2.13 -13.92 -17.96
N ILE A 185 2.29 -15.02 -18.68
CA ILE A 185 3.53 -15.46 -19.31
C ILE A 185 3.19 -15.96 -20.72
N VAL A 186 4.18 -16.12 -21.59
CA VAL A 186 3.94 -16.55 -22.99
C VAL A 186 3.08 -17.82 -23.10
N PRO A 187 3.25 -18.88 -22.27
CA PRO A 187 2.36 -20.04 -22.28
C PRO A 187 0.87 -19.74 -22.05
N PHE A 188 0.52 -18.58 -21.48
CA PHE A 188 -0.86 -18.15 -21.26
C PHE A 188 -1.42 -17.29 -22.40
N THR A 189 -0.71 -17.17 -23.52
CA THR A 189 -1.23 -16.51 -24.73
C THR A 189 -2.49 -17.22 -25.22
N GLY A 190 -3.55 -16.44 -25.47
CA GLY A 190 -4.83 -16.97 -25.98
C GLY A 190 -5.79 -17.50 -24.91
N PHE A 191 -5.34 -17.63 -23.66
CA PHE A 191 -6.25 -17.90 -22.53
C PHE A 191 -6.93 -16.60 -22.07
N PRO A 192 -8.19 -16.68 -21.59
CA PRO A 192 -8.85 -15.53 -21.00
C PRO A 192 -8.11 -15.04 -19.74
N PRO A 193 -8.18 -13.73 -19.42
CA PRO A 193 -7.65 -13.24 -18.16
C PRO A 193 -8.41 -13.85 -16.97
N PRO A 194 -7.75 -14.00 -15.80
CA PRO A 194 -8.42 -14.27 -14.53
C PRO A 194 -9.50 -13.24 -14.21
N THR A 195 -10.46 -13.61 -13.35
CA THR A 195 -11.59 -12.75 -12.97
C THR A 195 -11.17 -11.52 -12.14
N GLU A 196 -9.99 -11.55 -11.52
CA GLU A 196 -9.49 -10.47 -10.69
C GLU A 196 -8.94 -9.31 -11.54
N GLY A 197 -9.54 -8.13 -11.39
CA GLY A 197 -9.24 -6.93 -12.19
C GLY A 197 -8.01 -6.14 -11.72
N GLY A 198 -7.29 -6.62 -10.70
CA GLY A 198 -6.21 -5.89 -10.03
C GLY A 198 -6.66 -4.63 -9.28
N HIS A 199 -5.72 -3.95 -8.64
CA HIS A 199 -6.00 -2.82 -7.77
C HIS A 199 -6.30 -1.53 -8.56
N ARG A 200 -7.50 -0.96 -8.41
CA ARG A 200 -7.99 0.21 -9.19
C ARG A 200 -7.08 1.44 -9.20
N ASN A 201 -6.25 1.63 -8.17
CA ASN A 201 -5.30 2.76 -8.12
C ASN A 201 -4.08 2.55 -9.04
N TYR A 202 -3.91 1.37 -9.62
CA TYR A 202 -2.78 1.00 -10.47
C TYR A 202 -3.19 0.48 -11.84
N GLN A 203 -4.48 0.23 -12.07
CA GLN A 203 -4.96 -0.37 -13.32
C GLN A 203 -5.68 0.68 -14.19
N PRO A 204 -5.38 0.76 -15.50
CA PRO A 204 -6.17 1.56 -16.43
C PRO A 204 -7.49 0.84 -16.77
N GLU A 205 -8.54 1.60 -17.13
CA GLU A 205 -9.86 1.04 -17.49
C GLU A 205 -9.79 0.04 -18.66
N ASN A 206 -9.02 0.36 -19.70
CA ASN A 206 -8.87 -0.46 -20.91
C ASN A 206 -7.54 -1.21 -20.90
N ARG A 207 -7.45 -2.23 -20.06
CA ARG A 207 -6.25 -3.05 -19.92
C ARG A 207 -6.31 -4.31 -20.80
N PRO A 208 -5.46 -4.43 -21.83
CA PRO A 208 -5.36 -5.68 -22.58
C PRO A 208 -4.67 -6.77 -21.75
N TRP A 209 -5.15 -8.00 -21.86
CA TRP A 209 -4.47 -9.17 -21.30
C TRP A 209 -3.22 -9.49 -22.12
N GLY A 210 -2.02 -9.44 -21.51
CA GLY A 210 -0.80 -9.78 -22.23
C GLY A 210 0.49 -9.22 -21.63
N PRO A 211 1.60 -9.22 -22.41
CA PRO A 211 2.96 -8.96 -21.91
C PRO A 211 3.18 -7.53 -21.41
N TRP A 212 2.35 -6.58 -21.85
CA TRP A 212 2.57 -5.15 -21.62
C TRP A 212 1.62 -4.54 -20.61
N MET A 213 0.71 -5.35 -20.06
CA MET A 213 -0.38 -4.89 -19.20
C MET A 213 0.08 -4.21 -17.90
N ASP A 214 1.34 -4.41 -17.51
CA ASP A 214 1.94 -3.78 -16.34
C ASP A 214 2.75 -2.52 -16.64
N THR A 215 2.74 -2.04 -17.88
CA THR A 215 3.47 -0.82 -18.26
C THR A 215 2.86 0.43 -17.60
N PHE A 216 1.54 0.49 -17.50
CA PHE A 216 0.83 1.57 -16.80
C PHE A 216 1.13 1.57 -15.30
N PRO A 217 0.86 0.49 -14.52
CA PRO A 217 1.19 0.47 -13.10
C PRO A 217 2.68 0.68 -12.85
N GLY A 218 3.53 0.17 -13.75
CA GLY A 218 4.96 0.38 -13.71
C GLY A 218 5.36 1.86 -13.77
N LEU A 219 4.72 2.63 -14.68
CA LEU A 219 4.91 4.08 -14.78
C LEU A 219 4.35 4.83 -13.56
N VAL A 220 3.19 4.43 -13.05
CA VAL A 220 2.58 5.03 -11.85
C VAL A 220 3.52 4.94 -10.65
N ILE A 221 4.06 3.75 -10.37
CA ILE A 221 4.97 3.52 -9.25
C ILE A 221 6.30 4.24 -9.49
N TYR A 222 6.87 4.16 -10.69
CA TYR A 222 8.14 4.82 -11.02
C TYR A 222 8.07 6.34 -10.82
N LEU A 223 7.02 6.98 -11.35
CA LEU A 223 6.80 8.42 -11.17
C LEU A 223 6.58 8.78 -9.71
N SER A 224 5.83 7.97 -8.96
CA SER A 224 5.58 8.20 -7.53
C SER A 224 6.89 8.21 -6.74
N LEU A 225 7.77 7.23 -6.97
CA LEU A 225 9.06 7.11 -6.29
C LEU A 225 9.99 8.29 -6.62
N LEU A 226 10.09 8.68 -7.90
CA LEU A 226 10.91 9.83 -8.31
C LEU A 226 10.41 11.15 -7.72
N ALA A 227 9.10 11.37 -7.73
CA ALA A 227 8.52 12.59 -7.19
C ALA A 227 8.74 12.69 -5.67
N LEU A 228 8.58 11.58 -4.94
CA LEU A 228 8.86 11.51 -3.51
C LEU A 228 10.36 11.66 -3.20
N ALA A 229 11.25 11.15 -4.04
CA ALA A 229 12.68 11.38 -3.89
C ALA A 229 13.03 12.87 -4.00
N HIS A 230 12.33 13.63 -4.85
CA HIS A 230 12.50 15.08 -4.97
C HIS A 230 11.97 15.83 -3.74
N GLU A 231 10.73 15.55 -3.33
CA GLU A 231 10.06 16.20 -2.20
C GLU A 231 9.25 15.19 -1.35
N PRO A 232 9.85 14.56 -0.32
CA PRO A 232 9.18 13.50 0.46
C PRO A 232 7.94 13.97 1.24
N GLY A 233 7.87 15.26 1.58
CA GLY A 233 6.89 15.80 2.53
C GLY A 233 5.42 15.73 2.09
N GLN A 234 5.15 15.40 0.83
CA GLN A 234 3.77 15.30 0.32
C GLN A 234 3.10 13.95 0.58
N TRP A 235 3.85 12.95 1.04
CA TRP A 235 3.33 11.61 1.36
C TRP A 235 2.10 11.65 2.27
N GLU A 236 2.16 12.36 3.40
CA GLU A 236 1.05 12.39 4.38
C GLU A 236 -0.27 12.94 3.80
N GLN A 237 -0.21 13.74 2.73
CA GLN A 237 -1.39 14.37 2.12
C GLN A 237 -1.97 13.52 0.99
N LEU A 238 -1.12 12.81 0.25
CA LEU A 238 -1.49 12.11 -0.97
C LEU A 238 -1.64 10.60 -0.80
N ASN A 239 -1.00 10.01 0.20
CA ASN A 239 -1.13 8.60 0.54
C ASN A 239 -2.42 8.35 1.34
N ASP A 240 -3.21 7.37 0.92
CA ASP A 240 -4.42 6.91 1.63
C ASP A 240 -4.33 5.46 2.13
N GLY A 241 -3.14 4.86 2.04
CA GLY A 241 -2.87 3.45 2.35
C GLY A 241 -3.09 2.48 1.18
N GLU A 242 -3.78 2.91 0.12
CA GLU A 242 -4.11 2.10 -1.06
C GLU A 242 -3.39 2.60 -2.33
N ASN A 243 -2.48 3.57 -2.20
CA ASN A 243 -1.66 4.13 -3.26
C ASN A 243 -0.24 4.45 -2.76
N LEU A 244 0.65 4.89 -3.67
CA LEU A 244 1.85 5.65 -3.29
C LEU A 244 1.56 7.15 -3.39
N LEU A 245 1.31 7.64 -4.61
CA LEU A 245 1.03 9.05 -4.89
C LEU A 245 -0.31 9.25 -5.62
N PHE A 246 -0.56 8.46 -6.67
CA PHE A 246 -1.76 8.57 -7.50
C PHE A 246 -2.78 7.47 -7.15
N GLY A 247 -4.05 7.84 -7.11
CA GLY A 247 -5.18 6.93 -7.04
C GLY A 247 -6.06 7.01 -8.28
N HIS A 248 -7.07 6.15 -8.35
CA HIS A 248 -7.98 6.05 -9.50
C HIS A 248 -8.58 7.40 -9.94
N LYS A 249 -8.93 8.26 -8.98
CA LYS A 249 -9.50 9.60 -9.23
C LYS A 249 -8.58 10.51 -10.05
N ASP A 250 -7.26 10.31 -9.96
CA ASP A 250 -6.27 11.14 -10.63
C ASP A 250 -6.23 10.83 -12.15
N TYR A 251 -6.64 9.63 -12.55
CA TYR A 251 -6.65 9.20 -13.94
C TYR A 251 -7.88 9.70 -14.71
N LEU A 252 -8.84 10.33 -14.04
CA LEU A 252 -10.05 10.87 -14.67
C LEU A 252 -9.85 12.33 -15.11
N PRO A 253 -10.38 12.74 -16.28
CA PRO A 253 -10.41 14.14 -16.68
C PRO A 253 -11.12 15.01 -15.62
N PRO A 254 -10.67 16.24 -15.36
CA PRO A 254 -9.71 17.02 -16.15
C PRO A 254 -8.25 16.92 -15.69
N HIS A 255 -7.86 15.92 -14.88
CA HIS A 255 -6.50 15.79 -14.32
C HIS A 255 -6.04 17.01 -13.49
N ARG A 256 -6.97 17.62 -12.75
CA ARG A 256 -6.72 18.80 -11.88
C ARG A 256 -6.76 18.44 -10.40
N THR A 257 -6.16 17.32 -10.04
CA THR A 257 -6.12 16.86 -8.65
C THR A 257 -4.90 17.45 -7.93
N GLU A 258 -4.87 17.26 -6.61
CA GLU A 258 -3.75 17.68 -5.78
C GLU A 258 -2.44 16.98 -6.19
N ALA A 259 -2.49 15.67 -6.49
CA ALA A 259 -1.34 14.90 -6.96
C ALA A 259 -0.74 15.50 -8.24
N TRP A 260 -1.58 15.80 -9.25
CA TRP A 260 -1.12 16.42 -10.49
C TRP A 260 -0.55 17.82 -10.29
N SER A 261 -1.23 18.64 -9.50
CA SER A 261 -0.81 20.02 -9.22
C SER A 261 0.52 20.03 -8.46
N TRP A 262 0.73 19.06 -7.57
CA TRP A 262 1.96 18.89 -6.83
C TRP A 262 3.12 18.47 -7.73
N VAL A 263 2.93 17.43 -8.55
CA VAL A 263 3.96 16.94 -9.48
C VAL A 263 4.42 18.06 -10.44
N GLU A 264 3.50 18.85 -11.01
CA GLU A 264 3.84 19.98 -11.88
C GLU A 264 4.62 21.10 -11.18
N ARG A 265 4.47 21.23 -9.85
CA ARG A 265 5.14 22.25 -9.05
C ARG A 265 6.60 21.90 -8.77
N LEU A 266 6.98 20.63 -8.90
CA LEU A 266 8.36 20.19 -8.70
C LEU A 266 9.31 20.78 -9.74
N ARG A 267 8.81 21.10 -10.95
CA ARG A 267 9.58 21.70 -12.07
C ARG A 267 10.83 20.91 -12.46
N ASP A 268 10.80 19.60 -12.24
CA ASP A 268 11.86 18.69 -12.66
C ASP A 268 11.57 18.18 -14.08
N PRO A 269 12.49 18.36 -15.05
CA PRO A 269 12.23 18.00 -16.44
C PRO A 269 11.90 16.53 -16.67
N GLN A 270 12.49 15.61 -15.89
CA GLN A 270 12.24 14.19 -16.03
C GLN A 270 10.86 13.84 -15.47
N ILE A 271 10.53 14.35 -14.28
CA ILE A 271 9.22 14.16 -13.65
C ILE A 271 8.11 14.75 -14.53
N ASP A 272 8.29 15.96 -15.07
CA ASP A 272 7.32 16.60 -15.96
C ASP A 272 7.06 15.76 -17.21
N GLN A 273 8.10 15.18 -17.79
CA GLN A 273 8.00 14.31 -18.95
C GLN A 273 7.23 13.01 -18.64
N LEU A 274 7.51 12.39 -17.50
CA LEU A 274 6.83 11.17 -17.04
C LEU A 274 5.37 11.46 -16.69
N ALA A 275 5.08 12.58 -16.04
CA ALA A 275 3.74 13.05 -15.73
C ALA A 275 2.90 13.26 -17.01
N ALA A 276 3.48 13.90 -18.02
CA ALA A 276 2.83 14.08 -19.32
C ALA A 276 2.51 12.73 -19.99
N ARG A 277 3.41 11.74 -19.88
CA ARG A 277 3.17 10.38 -20.39
C ARG A 277 2.07 9.67 -19.63
N LEU A 278 2.08 9.72 -18.30
CA LEU A 278 1.05 9.09 -17.50
C LEU A 278 -0.35 9.66 -17.84
N ARG A 279 -0.47 10.99 -18.01
CA ARG A 279 -1.71 11.61 -18.52
C ARG A 279 -2.12 11.09 -19.88
N ALA A 280 -1.18 10.96 -20.81
CA ALA A 280 -1.48 10.40 -22.13
C ALA A 280 -1.98 8.94 -22.03
N CYS A 281 -1.48 8.18 -21.06
CA CYS A 281 -1.93 6.81 -20.82
C CYS A 281 -3.35 6.73 -20.21
N CYS A 282 -3.87 7.83 -19.67
CA CYS A 282 -5.23 7.90 -19.14
C CYS A 282 -6.30 8.10 -20.22
N ALA A 283 -5.91 8.30 -21.49
CA ALA A 283 -6.87 8.44 -22.58
C ALA A 283 -7.63 7.12 -22.79
N PRO A 284 -8.96 7.13 -23.01
CA PRO A 284 -9.75 5.89 -23.17
C PRO A 284 -9.25 4.98 -24.31
N SER A 285 -8.66 5.55 -25.36
CA SER A 285 -8.10 4.80 -26.49
C SER A 285 -6.70 4.27 -26.26
N TRP A 286 -6.07 4.59 -25.12
CA TRP A 286 -4.71 4.16 -24.85
C TRP A 286 -4.70 2.71 -24.37
N THR A 287 -3.75 1.95 -24.90
CA THR A 287 -3.44 0.59 -24.45
C THR A 287 -1.93 0.42 -24.50
N ALA A 288 -1.37 -0.33 -23.55
CA ALA A 288 0.05 -0.63 -23.55
C ALA A 288 0.43 -1.53 -24.74
N THR A 289 1.28 -1.02 -25.64
CA THR A 289 1.78 -1.75 -26.83
C THR A 289 3.26 -2.12 -26.75
N GLY A 290 3.95 -1.71 -25.68
CA GLY A 290 5.39 -1.89 -25.50
C GLY A 290 5.77 -1.84 -24.02
N ASP A 291 7.08 -1.89 -23.78
CA ASP A 291 7.66 -1.86 -22.43
C ASP A 291 7.71 -0.45 -21.84
N LEU A 292 8.11 -0.35 -20.57
CA LEU A 292 8.26 0.93 -19.88
C LEU A 292 9.36 1.76 -20.54
N GLU A 293 10.48 1.13 -20.92
CA GLU A 293 11.62 1.81 -21.54
C GLU A 293 11.23 2.53 -22.84
N GLY A 294 10.51 1.85 -23.74
CA GLY A 294 9.98 2.44 -24.95
C GLY A 294 9.00 3.58 -24.67
N LEU A 295 8.16 3.43 -23.65
CA LEU A 295 7.23 4.50 -23.24
C LEU A 295 7.97 5.75 -22.76
N ILE A 296 8.99 5.59 -21.90
CA ILE A 296 9.70 6.72 -21.26
C ILE A 296 10.86 7.29 -22.09
N THR A 297 11.32 6.60 -23.13
CA THR A 297 12.33 7.11 -24.07
C THR A 297 11.72 7.59 -25.39
N GLY A 298 10.53 7.12 -25.74
CA GLY A 298 9.84 7.45 -26.97
C GLY A 298 9.48 8.94 -27.10
N PRO A 299 9.26 9.43 -28.35
CA PRO A 299 8.90 10.82 -28.60
C PRO A 299 7.61 11.19 -27.86
N VAL A 300 7.64 12.30 -27.14
CA VAL A 300 6.47 12.80 -26.40
C VAL A 300 5.37 13.19 -27.40
N PRO A 301 4.14 12.66 -27.27
CA PRO A 301 3.08 12.97 -28.21
C PRO A 301 2.83 14.47 -28.35
N TRP A 302 2.63 14.97 -29.57
CA TRP A 302 2.59 16.41 -29.80
C TRP A 302 1.41 17.10 -29.10
N TRP A 303 0.30 16.40 -28.83
CA TRP A 303 -0.86 16.96 -28.13
C TRP A 303 -0.61 17.24 -26.64
N THR A 304 0.40 16.62 -26.02
CA THR A 304 0.78 16.94 -24.63
C THR A 304 1.62 18.22 -24.53
N ARG A 305 2.17 18.73 -25.64
CA ARG A 305 2.83 20.05 -25.68
C ARG A 305 1.86 21.22 -25.48
N THR A 306 0.56 20.99 -25.65
CA THR A 306 -0.47 22.04 -25.58
C THR A 306 -0.82 22.49 -24.14
N ALA A 307 -0.19 21.93 -23.11
CA ALA A 307 -0.28 22.44 -21.74
C ALA A 307 0.77 23.53 -21.41
N ALA A 308 1.44 24.10 -22.42
CA ALA A 308 2.41 25.17 -22.22
C ALA A 308 1.76 26.57 -22.24
N ARG A 309 1.59 27.12 -21.03
CA ARG A 309 1.37 28.53 -20.63
C ARG A 309 0.04 29.20 -21.04
N PRO A 310 -0.66 29.87 -20.08
CA PRO A 310 -1.54 30.96 -20.47
C PRO A 310 -0.66 32.07 -21.05
N THR A 311 -0.80 32.34 -22.34
CA THR A 311 -0.23 33.52 -22.97
C THR A 311 -0.84 34.74 -22.30
N VAL A 312 -0.06 35.42 -21.46
CA VAL A 312 -0.41 36.75 -20.96
C VAL A 312 -0.44 37.68 -22.16
N GLY A 313 -1.62 38.21 -22.45
CA GLY A 313 -1.82 39.40 -23.28
C GLY A 313 -1.85 39.17 -24.79
N ALA A 314 -3.04 38.91 -25.32
CA ALA A 314 -3.44 39.44 -26.61
C ALA A 314 -4.86 40.01 -26.47
N PRO A 315 -5.13 41.23 -26.95
CA PRO A 315 -6.39 41.94 -26.71
C PRO A 315 -7.55 41.25 -27.45
N ILE A 316 -8.67 41.14 -26.75
CA ILE A 316 -9.95 40.68 -27.29
C ILE A 316 -10.38 41.65 -28.39
N ALA A 317 -10.45 41.17 -29.63
CA ALA A 317 -11.18 41.85 -30.70
C ALA A 317 -12.69 41.61 -30.50
N PRO A 318 -13.55 42.62 -30.72
CA PRO A 318 -14.97 42.48 -30.45
C PRO A 318 -15.63 41.54 -31.48
N GLU A 319 -16.48 40.64 -31.00
CA GLU A 319 -17.33 39.78 -31.83
C GLU A 319 -18.27 40.61 -32.71
N PRO A 320 -18.49 40.24 -33.98
CA PRO A 320 -19.59 40.77 -34.75
C PRO A 320 -20.90 40.13 -34.28
N THR A 321 -21.83 41.00 -33.90
CA THR A 321 -23.23 40.70 -33.57
C THR A 321 -23.92 40.00 -34.74
N THR A 322 -24.39 38.77 -34.55
CA THR A 322 -25.38 38.13 -35.43
C THR A 322 -26.72 37.99 -34.72
N ALA A 323 -27.73 38.62 -35.32
CA ALA A 323 -29.14 38.57 -34.96
C ALA A 323 -29.75 37.16 -35.14
N PRO A 324 -30.89 36.84 -34.49
CA PRO A 324 -31.43 35.49 -34.45
C PRO A 324 -32.27 35.16 -35.69
N SER A 325 -32.36 33.87 -36.02
CA SER A 325 -33.34 33.34 -36.98
C SER A 325 -33.82 31.94 -36.56
N PRO A 326 -35.01 31.53 -37.03
CA PRO A 326 -36.08 31.08 -36.13
C PRO A 326 -36.22 29.57 -36.01
N ALA A 327 -37.07 29.20 -35.05
CA ALA A 327 -37.49 27.86 -34.70
C ALA A 327 -37.92 26.98 -35.89
N GLY A 328 -37.46 25.72 -35.86
CA GLY A 328 -37.99 24.59 -36.64
C GLY A 328 -38.36 23.44 -35.70
N THR A 329 -39.55 22.89 -35.93
CA THR A 329 -40.40 21.96 -35.14
C THR A 329 -39.79 20.54 -34.97
N PRO A 330 -40.31 19.69 -34.05
CA PRO A 330 -39.61 18.56 -33.45
C PRO A 330 -39.81 17.25 -34.21
N THR A 331 -38.86 16.32 -34.06
CA THR A 331 -39.05 14.91 -34.42
C THR A 331 -38.78 14.04 -33.21
N ALA A 332 -39.63 13.03 -33.04
CA ALA A 332 -39.84 12.28 -31.81
C ALA A 332 -38.86 11.11 -31.59
N SER A 333 -38.63 10.86 -30.29
CA SER A 333 -38.59 9.56 -29.59
C SER A 333 -37.52 8.50 -29.91
N THR A 334 -36.69 8.24 -28.89
CA THR A 334 -36.22 6.90 -28.50
C THR A 334 -36.16 6.86 -26.95
N PRO A 335 -36.61 5.79 -26.27
CA PRO A 335 -36.65 5.74 -24.81
C PRO A 335 -35.25 5.59 -24.18
N PRO A 336 -35.01 6.12 -22.97
CA PRO A 336 -33.74 5.91 -22.28
C PRO A 336 -33.68 4.50 -21.67
N TRP A 337 -32.62 3.75 -22.00
CA TRP A 337 -32.23 2.54 -21.27
C TRP A 337 -31.93 2.89 -19.79
N PRO A 338 -32.28 2.01 -18.84
CA PRO A 338 -31.96 2.25 -17.43
C PRO A 338 -30.44 2.20 -17.20
N ARG A 339 -29.93 3.13 -16.41
CA ARG A 339 -28.53 3.17 -15.96
C ARG A 339 -28.22 1.87 -15.20
N PRO A 340 -27.08 1.19 -15.45
CA PRO A 340 -26.59 0.17 -14.54
C PRO A 340 -26.36 0.81 -13.16
N GLN A 341 -26.88 0.17 -12.11
CA GLN A 341 -26.54 0.53 -10.75
C GLN A 341 -25.04 0.29 -10.52
N PRO A 342 -24.35 1.14 -9.74
CA PRO A 342 -22.97 0.88 -9.38
C PRO A 342 -22.88 -0.40 -8.55
N ASP A 343 -21.99 -1.30 -8.94
CA ASP A 343 -21.65 -2.48 -8.15
C ASP A 343 -21.19 -2.06 -6.74
N PRO A 344 -21.57 -2.83 -5.70
CA PRO A 344 -21.14 -2.54 -4.35
C PRO A 344 -19.61 -2.61 -4.23
N GLN A 345 -19.02 -1.54 -3.67
CA GLN A 345 -17.59 -1.44 -3.41
C GLN A 345 -17.08 -2.65 -2.60
N PRO A 346 -16.03 -3.37 -3.05
CA PRO A 346 -15.26 -4.20 -2.14
C PRO A 346 -14.49 -3.29 -1.21
N THR A 347 -14.90 -3.28 0.05
CA THR A 347 -14.18 -2.65 1.17
C THR A 347 -12.85 -3.36 1.37
N GLY A 348 -11.75 -2.58 1.35
CA GLY A 348 -10.43 -2.89 1.93
C GLY A 348 -9.85 -4.26 1.58
N GLN A 349 -9.01 -4.33 0.55
CA GLN A 349 -8.10 -5.47 0.37
C GLN A 349 -6.96 -5.33 1.37
N SER A 350 -7.14 -5.86 2.59
CA SER A 350 -6.03 -6.06 3.51
C SER A 350 -5.11 -7.14 2.92
N GLY A 351 -3.95 -6.73 2.41
CA GLY A 351 -2.93 -7.65 1.93
C GLY A 351 -2.51 -8.66 3.00
N TRP A 352 -2.32 -9.91 2.61
CA TRP A 352 -2.10 -11.03 3.53
C TRP A 352 -0.80 -10.95 4.34
N TRP A 353 0.13 -10.08 3.95
CA TRP A 353 1.40 -9.80 4.62
C TRP A 353 1.30 -8.78 5.78
N GLN A 354 0.12 -8.18 6.05
CA GLN A 354 -0.04 -7.10 7.05
C GLN A 354 0.04 -7.56 8.54
N GLN A 355 0.68 -8.69 8.87
CA GLN A 355 0.83 -9.12 10.26
C GLN A 355 2.22 -8.80 10.85
N SER A 356 2.21 -7.96 11.88
CA SER A 356 3.38 -7.58 12.67
C SER A 356 3.81 -8.72 13.62
N GLY A 357 4.77 -9.53 13.21
CA GLY A 357 5.49 -10.45 14.10
C GLY A 357 6.54 -9.72 14.96
N PRO A 358 6.88 -10.22 16.17
CA PRO A 358 7.95 -9.65 16.98
C PRO A 358 9.34 -9.87 16.34
N ARG A 359 10.15 -8.81 16.30
CA ARG A 359 11.54 -8.81 15.79
C ARG A 359 12.46 -9.81 16.52
N PRO A 360 13.43 -10.44 15.84
CA PRO A 360 14.52 -11.17 16.48
C PRO A 360 15.41 -10.21 17.29
N VAL A 361 15.81 -10.63 18.49
CA VAL A 361 16.78 -9.91 19.33
C VAL A 361 18.20 -10.21 18.83
N PRO A 362 19.08 -9.20 18.61
CA PRO A 362 20.46 -9.45 18.26
C PRO A 362 21.21 -10.15 19.41
N THR A 363 21.76 -11.32 19.15
CA THR A 363 22.75 -11.99 20.01
C THR A 363 24.04 -11.17 20.06
N GLN A 364 24.50 -10.84 21.26
CA GLN A 364 25.78 -10.13 21.45
C GLN A 364 26.97 -11.06 21.18
N PRO A 365 27.98 -10.64 20.40
CA PRO A 365 29.28 -11.28 20.38
C PRO A 365 30.10 -10.90 21.62
N GLY A 366 30.81 -11.88 22.19
CA GLY A 366 31.77 -11.70 23.29
C GLY A 366 33.01 -10.87 22.92
N PRO A 367 33.86 -10.54 23.90
CA PRO A 367 34.72 -9.35 23.84
C PRO A 367 36.01 -9.60 23.06
N ALA A 368 36.36 -8.66 22.20
CA ALA A 368 37.70 -8.57 21.64
C ALA A 368 38.21 -7.11 21.69
N ARG A 369 39.38 -6.91 22.32
CA ARG A 369 40.51 -6.42 21.50
C ARG A 369 40.68 -4.93 21.19
N ALA A 370 40.74 -3.99 22.15
CA ALA A 370 41.00 -2.58 21.82
C ALA A 370 42.36 -2.36 21.11
N PRO A 371 42.43 -1.38 20.17
CA PRO A 371 43.48 -0.38 20.31
C PRO A 371 43.05 1.09 20.05
N ALA A 372 43.88 1.94 20.66
CA ALA A 372 43.97 3.41 20.76
C ALA A 372 43.25 4.32 19.74
N ARG A 373 42.67 5.41 20.28
CA ARG A 373 42.24 6.60 19.52
C ARG A 373 42.77 7.88 20.18
N ALA A 374 43.40 8.74 19.38
CA ALA A 374 43.79 10.12 19.69
C ALA A 374 42.62 11.10 19.39
N PRO A 375 42.70 12.40 19.78
CA PRO A 375 41.65 13.07 20.55
C PRO A 375 40.50 13.74 19.75
N ALA A 376 39.43 13.97 20.50
CA ALA A 376 38.15 14.55 20.10
C ALA A 376 38.18 16.07 19.87
N ARG A 377 37.41 16.54 18.88
CA ARG A 377 36.91 17.92 18.77
C ARG A 377 35.44 17.99 19.15
N ALA A 378 35.10 19.07 19.85
CA ALA A 378 33.89 19.30 20.62
C ALA A 378 32.59 19.40 19.80
N GLY A 379 31.51 18.88 20.39
CA GLY A 379 30.13 19.01 19.91
C GLY A 379 29.10 18.87 21.04
N GLY A 380 29.45 19.33 22.25
CA GLY A 380 28.57 19.31 23.43
C GLY A 380 27.71 20.56 23.51
N GLY A 381 26.63 20.63 22.73
CA GLY A 381 25.70 21.77 22.79
C GLY A 381 24.21 21.43 22.59
N ARG A 382 23.88 20.25 22.04
CA ARG A 382 22.49 19.93 21.63
C ARG A 382 21.76 18.92 22.51
N ARG A 383 22.42 18.32 23.52
CA ARG A 383 21.79 17.35 24.44
C ARG A 383 21.19 17.98 25.71
N LEU A 384 21.64 19.17 26.13
CA LEU A 384 21.07 19.84 27.31
C LEU A 384 19.71 20.49 27.01
N ALA A 385 19.52 21.04 25.80
CA ALA A 385 18.29 21.73 25.41
C ALA A 385 17.06 20.80 25.31
N ARG A 386 17.25 19.51 24.99
CA ARG A 386 16.14 18.54 24.86
C ARG A 386 15.66 17.98 26.20
N THR A 387 16.51 17.96 27.23
CA THR A 387 16.13 17.49 28.57
C THR A 387 15.36 18.59 29.32
N VAL A 388 15.75 19.85 29.17
CA VAL A 388 15.06 21.00 29.78
C VAL A 388 13.68 21.23 29.15
N GLY A 389 13.53 21.02 27.84
CA GLY A 389 12.22 21.14 27.18
C GLY A 389 11.18 20.08 27.59
N ARG A 390 11.63 18.88 28.00
CA ARG A 390 10.76 17.77 28.43
C ARG A 390 10.29 17.91 29.88
N THR A 391 11.12 18.45 30.77
CA THR A 391 10.73 18.68 32.16
C THR A 391 9.77 19.86 32.30
N LEU A 392 9.94 20.90 31.47
CA LEU A 392 9.06 22.08 31.47
C LEU A 392 7.65 21.77 30.92
N SER A 393 7.52 20.84 29.97
CA SER A 393 6.23 20.46 29.40
C SER A 393 5.43 19.51 30.31
N ALA A 394 6.11 18.67 31.11
CA ALA A 394 5.46 17.81 32.10
C ALA A 394 4.91 18.61 33.31
N THR A 395 5.64 19.62 33.79
CA THR A 395 5.17 20.48 34.89
C THR A 395 4.00 21.37 34.49
N VAL A 396 3.99 21.91 33.27
CA VAL A 396 2.85 22.68 32.74
C VAL A 396 1.60 21.80 32.58
N ALA A 397 1.75 20.56 32.11
CA ALA A 397 0.62 19.62 32.00
C ALA A 397 0.05 19.23 33.37
N ALA A 398 0.91 18.97 34.36
CA ALA A 398 0.48 18.66 35.72
C ALA A 398 -0.24 19.85 36.38
N LEU A 399 0.23 21.08 36.16
CA LEU A 399 -0.41 22.29 36.66
C LEU A 399 -1.80 22.49 36.03
N LEU A 400 -1.94 22.25 34.72
CA LEU A 400 -3.23 22.34 34.03
C LEU A 400 -4.25 21.31 34.55
N VAL A 401 -3.82 20.06 34.76
CA VAL A 401 -4.67 19.02 35.35
C VAL A 401 -5.11 19.40 36.76
N TRP A 402 -4.22 19.98 37.56
CA TRP A 402 -4.53 20.42 38.91
C TRP A 402 -5.51 21.60 38.94
N ILE A 403 -5.34 22.59 38.06
CA ILE A 403 -6.26 23.73 37.92
C ILE A 403 -7.66 23.27 37.50
N VAL A 404 -7.75 22.34 36.53
CA VAL A 404 -9.04 21.79 36.07
C VAL A 404 -9.71 20.96 37.17
N GLY A 405 -8.93 20.12 37.88
CA GLY A 405 -9.43 19.35 39.02
C GLY A 405 -9.94 20.24 40.16
N ALA A 406 -9.22 21.30 40.50
CA ALA A 406 -9.63 22.25 41.53
C ALA A 406 -10.92 23.01 41.14
N ALA A 407 -11.07 23.39 39.87
CA ALA A 407 -12.28 24.04 39.36
C ALA A 407 -13.51 23.11 39.42
N LEU A 408 -13.34 21.83 39.09
CA LEU A 408 -14.41 20.82 39.17
C LEU A 408 -14.83 20.56 40.62
N ILE A 409 -13.88 20.39 41.54
CA ILE A 409 -14.18 20.18 42.97
C ILE A 409 -14.90 21.40 43.54
N ARG A 410 -14.47 22.61 43.18
CA ARG A 410 -15.14 23.85 43.63
C ARG A 410 -16.55 23.97 43.05
N GLY A 411 -16.77 23.59 41.79
CA GLY A 411 -18.10 23.55 41.18
C GLY A 411 -19.05 22.57 41.87
N VAL A 412 -18.56 21.39 42.23
CA VAL A 412 -19.33 20.37 42.97
C VAL A 412 -19.65 20.82 44.40
N LEU A 413 -18.70 21.43 45.09
CA LEU A 413 -18.91 21.95 46.45
C LEU A 413 -19.90 23.12 46.49
N VAL A 414 -19.88 24.01 45.48
CA VAL A 414 -20.85 25.12 45.37
C VAL A 414 -22.24 24.59 45.00
N GLY A 415 -22.33 23.56 44.14
CA GLY A 415 -23.58 22.89 43.81
C GLY A 415 -24.23 22.17 45.00
N LEU A 416 -23.43 21.56 45.88
CA LEU A 416 -23.92 20.93 47.12
C LEU A 416 -24.30 21.95 48.21
N ALA A 417 -23.77 23.17 48.16
CA ALA A 417 -24.02 24.24 49.15
C ALA A 417 -25.18 25.18 48.79
N GLY A 418 -25.83 25.02 47.63
CA GLY A 418 -27.09 25.70 47.30
C GLY A 418 -26.99 27.22 47.07
N LEU A 419 -25.82 27.76 46.72
CA LEU A 419 -25.67 29.19 46.40
C LEU A 419 -25.93 29.47 44.91
N PRO A 420 -26.55 30.61 44.54
CA PRO A 420 -26.93 30.90 43.15
C PRO A 420 -25.69 31.14 42.27
N SER A 421 -25.59 30.40 41.16
CA SER A 421 -24.51 30.52 40.18
C SER A 421 -24.74 31.71 39.26
N ALA A 422 -23.79 32.65 39.20
CA ALA A 422 -23.75 33.67 38.15
C ALA A 422 -23.37 33.03 36.79
N ASP A 423 -23.99 33.52 35.72
CA ASP A 423 -23.99 32.99 34.33
C ASP A 423 -22.61 32.74 33.70
N GLY A 424 -21.51 33.20 34.30
CA GLY A 424 -20.15 32.93 33.84
C GLY A 424 -19.68 31.48 34.04
N SER A 425 -20.38 30.70 34.86
CA SER A 425 -19.96 29.35 35.27
C SER A 425 -20.10 28.30 34.15
N VAL A 426 -21.14 28.43 33.32
CA VAL A 426 -21.46 27.46 32.25
C VAL A 426 -20.50 27.61 31.07
N ILE A 427 -20.16 28.85 30.71
CA ILE A 427 -19.23 29.17 29.61
C ILE A 427 -17.81 28.69 29.94
N ALA A 428 -17.38 28.83 31.21
CA ALA A 428 -16.08 28.34 31.65
C ALA A 428 -15.98 26.81 31.60
N VAL A 429 -17.06 26.10 31.95
CA VAL A 429 -17.12 24.63 31.87
C VAL A 429 -17.11 24.15 30.41
N LEU A 430 -17.83 24.83 29.52
CA LEU A 430 -17.83 24.52 28.08
C LEU A 430 -16.45 24.73 27.43
N LEU A 431 -15.77 25.84 27.75
CA LEU A 431 -14.42 26.10 27.25
C LEU A 431 -13.41 25.08 27.77
N ALA A 432 -13.52 24.67 29.05
CA ALA A 432 -12.68 23.62 29.62
C ALA A 432 -12.92 22.25 28.96
N LEU A 433 -14.17 21.90 28.63
CA LEU A 433 -14.51 20.67 27.93
C LEU A 433 -13.97 20.65 26.49
N VAL A 434 -14.04 21.78 25.78
CA VAL A 434 -13.49 21.90 24.41
C VAL A 434 -11.96 21.76 24.45
N LEU A 435 -11.28 22.39 25.40
CA LEU A 435 -9.83 22.24 25.55
C LEU A 435 -9.44 20.80 25.90
N ALA A 436 -10.19 20.16 26.81
CA ALA A 436 -9.97 18.76 27.18
C ALA A 436 -10.18 17.81 25.99
N LEU A 437 -11.18 18.08 25.13
CA LEU A 437 -11.43 17.30 23.92
C LEU A 437 -10.30 17.47 22.90
N ILE A 438 -9.78 18.69 22.70
CA ILE A 438 -8.64 18.95 21.82
C ILE A 438 -7.39 18.21 22.32
N VAL A 439 -7.11 18.28 23.62
CA VAL A 439 -5.99 17.57 24.24
C VAL A 439 -6.16 16.05 24.12
N LEU A 440 -7.37 15.52 24.31
CA LEU A 440 -7.68 14.11 24.15
C LEU A 440 -7.49 13.63 22.71
N VAL A 441 -7.95 14.40 21.71
CA VAL A 441 -7.76 14.10 20.28
C VAL A 441 -6.28 14.12 19.92
N LEU A 442 -5.51 15.08 20.43
CA LEU A 442 -4.06 15.14 20.22
C LEU A 442 -3.33 13.99 20.92
N MET A 443 -3.78 13.56 22.11
CA MET A 443 -3.23 12.39 22.79
C MET A 443 -3.57 11.09 22.06
N ILE A 444 -4.79 10.91 21.54
CA ILE A 444 -5.19 9.72 20.77
C ILE A 444 -4.41 9.65 19.46
N ARG A 445 -4.23 10.78 18.75
CA ARG A 445 -3.37 10.85 17.55
C ARG A 445 -1.92 10.51 17.87
N ARG A 446 -1.41 10.94 19.02
CA ARG A 446 -0.04 10.63 19.47
C ARG A 446 0.11 9.18 19.95
N TRP A 447 -0.93 8.60 20.54
CA TRP A 447 -0.94 7.21 21.02
C TRP A 447 -1.07 6.21 19.87
N ARG A 448 -1.86 6.53 18.85
CA ARG A 448 -1.87 5.80 17.56
C ARG A 448 -0.53 5.89 16.80
N ARG A 449 0.34 6.83 17.16
CA ARG A 449 1.69 7.06 16.59
C ARG A 449 2.83 6.51 17.47
N GLN A 450 2.54 5.77 18.54
CA GLN A 450 3.59 5.08 19.30
C GLN A 450 3.45 3.56 19.12
N PRO A 451 4.51 2.85 18.71
CA PRO A 451 4.50 1.39 18.75
C PRO A 451 4.38 0.90 20.19
N PRO A 452 3.78 -0.27 20.47
CA PRO A 452 3.62 -0.77 21.83
C PRO A 452 5.00 -1.02 22.46
N GLY A 453 5.37 -0.16 23.42
CA GLY A 453 6.64 -0.23 24.14
C GLY A 453 6.45 -0.77 25.55
N LYS A 454 7.01 -1.96 25.79
CA LYS A 454 7.55 -2.52 27.04
C LYS A 454 7.27 -1.68 28.31
N ALA A 455 6.26 -2.08 29.08
CA ALA A 455 6.29 -1.87 30.53
C ALA A 455 7.19 -2.96 31.14
N ARG A 456 8.11 -2.53 32.01
CA ARG A 456 8.94 -3.40 32.85
C ARG A 456 8.09 -4.11 33.89
#